data_AF-D5A8T8-F1
#
_entry.id   AF-D5A8T8-F1
#
_cell.length_a   1.000
_cell.length_b   1.000
_cell.length_c   1.000
_cell.angle_alpha   90.00
_cell.angle_beta   90.00
_cell.angle_gamma   90.00
#
_symmetry.space_group_name_H-M   'P 1'
#
loop_
_entity.id
_entity.type
_entity.pdbx_description
1 polymer ?
#
loop_
_entity_poly.entity_id
_entity_poly.type
_entity_poly.pdbx_seq_one_letter_code
_entity_poly.pdbx_strand_id
1 'polypeptide(L)'
;MTRNDSGVKGAQFVIQSTVKDPAQLDLRVEAFLKMFESKLYAMSDDEFKANVDALIDVKLEKYKNLREQSRFYWREIEDGTLKFDRKKIEVDVLRKLTKQDLIFFFDNYIKLGCPGRRKLTVQVYGSSHSGAYKLAKSIDISSNKDICNGKTVTSDTLDGELLQEGTVKLASDQSADMNSSELDGYQGKCIHDIYSFKRSQTLFGSLRSGVNQAYN
;
A
#
# COMPACT_ATOMS: atom_id res chain seq x y z
N MET A 1 -14.00 1.53 -5.62
CA MET A 1 -14.52 0.69 -4.51
C MET A 1 -13.52 0.87 -3.37
N THR A 2 -13.89 1.56 -2.30
CA THR A 2 -12.97 1.82 -1.18
C THR A 2 -12.79 0.55 -0.37
N ARG A 3 -11.54 0.19 -0.07
CA ARG A 3 -11.22 -0.99 0.74
C ARG A 3 -11.66 -0.73 2.18
N ASN A 4 -12.61 -1.52 2.66
CA ASN A 4 -13.08 -1.53 4.04
C ASN A 4 -13.05 -2.98 4.53
N ASP A 5 -12.03 -3.32 5.32
CA ASP A 5 -11.86 -4.66 5.87
C ASP A 5 -12.26 -4.63 7.35
N SER A 6 -13.51 -5.00 7.65
CA SER A 6 -14.06 -5.02 9.01
C SER A 6 -13.97 -3.68 9.75
N GLY A 7 -14.10 -2.56 9.03
CA GLY A 7 -14.01 -1.21 9.59
C GLY A 7 -12.64 -0.56 9.47
N VAL A 8 -11.62 -1.31 9.05
CA VAL A 8 -10.28 -0.76 8.79
C VAL A 8 -10.21 -0.34 7.32
N LYS A 9 -9.85 0.93 7.10
CA LYS A 9 -9.68 1.51 5.76
C LYS A 9 -8.20 1.77 5.48
N GLY A 10 -7.83 1.78 4.20
CA GLY A 10 -6.47 2.11 3.78
C GLY A 10 -6.38 2.36 2.28
N ALA A 11 -5.24 2.90 1.85
CA ALA A 11 -4.91 3.02 0.44
C ALA A 11 -4.49 1.65 -0.12
N GLN A 12 -4.93 1.32 -1.33
CA GLN A 12 -4.62 0.06 -2.00
C GLN A 12 -4.21 0.33 -3.44
N PHE A 13 -3.07 -0.24 -3.84
CA PHE A 13 -2.62 -0.31 -5.22
C PHE A 13 -2.72 -1.76 -5.68
N VAL A 14 -3.36 -1.97 -6.84
CA VAL A 14 -3.43 -3.28 -7.49
C VAL A 14 -2.89 -3.10 -8.90
N ILE A 15 -1.76 -3.73 -9.18
CA ILE A 15 -1.05 -3.59 -10.45
C ILE A 15 -0.77 -4.99 -10.99
N GLN A 16 -1.05 -5.17 -12.28
CA GLN A 16 -0.71 -6.38 -13.01
C GLN A 16 0.25 -6.00 -14.13
N SER A 17 1.39 -6.69 -14.21
CA SER A 17 2.35 -6.52 -15.28
C SER A 17 2.78 -7.88 -15.80
N THR A 18 2.96 -7.98 -17.12
CA THR A 18 3.60 -9.13 -17.76
C THR A 18 5.10 -8.94 -17.89
N VAL A 19 5.58 -7.70 -17.82
CA VAL A 19 6.97 -7.31 -18.14
C VAL A 19 7.83 -7.13 -16.90
N LYS A 20 7.29 -6.55 -15.83
CA LYS A 20 8.03 -6.26 -14.60
C LYS A 20 7.58 -7.20 -13.49
N ASP A 21 8.54 -7.65 -12.68
CA ASP A 21 8.25 -8.46 -11.51
C ASP A 21 7.63 -7.61 -10.37
N PRO A 22 6.95 -8.24 -9.41
CA PRO A 22 6.28 -7.54 -8.32
C PRO A 22 7.19 -6.67 -7.45
N ALA A 23 8.47 -7.00 -7.27
CA ALA A 23 9.37 -6.19 -6.44
C ALA A 23 9.70 -4.86 -7.14
N GLN A 24 9.93 -4.90 -8.45
CA GLN A 24 10.09 -3.68 -9.25
C GLN A 24 8.82 -2.83 -9.27
N LEU A 25 7.64 -3.44 -9.30
CA LEU A 25 6.37 -2.71 -9.21
C LEU A 25 6.21 -2.01 -7.85
N ASP A 26 6.63 -2.67 -6.76
CA ASP A 26 6.58 -2.09 -5.42
C ASP A 26 7.48 -0.85 -5.30
N LEU A 27 8.69 -0.90 -5.85
CA LEU A 27 9.59 0.26 -5.92
C LEU A 27 8.98 1.42 -6.73
N ARG A 28 8.26 1.10 -7.82
CA ARG A 28 7.57 2.13 -8.62
C ARG A 28 6.39 2.75 -7.88
N VAL A 29 5.68 2.00 -7.04
CA VAL A 29 4.65 2.56 -6.15
C VAL A 29 5.27 3.53 -5.15
N GLU A 30 6.42 3.18 -4.56
CA GLU A 30 7.12 4.09 -3.64
C GLU A 30 7.61 5.37 -4.34
N ALA A 31 8.16 5.24 -5.54
CA ALA A 31 8.55 6.40 -6.35
C ALA A 31 7.33 7.28 -6.70
N PHE A 32 6.19 6.67 -7.02
CA PHE A 32 4.94 7.39 -7.25
C PHE A 32 4.49 8.15 -5.99
N LEU A 33 4.53 7.54 -4.81
CA LEU A 33 4.15 8.19 -3.56
C LEU A 33 5.06 9.38 -3.24
N LYS A 34 6.37 9.27 -3.49
CA LYS A 34 7.32 10.37 -3.32
C LYS A 34 7.08 11.50 -4.31
N MET A 35 6.78 11.19 -5.57
CA MET A 35 6.35 12.19 -6.55
C MET A 35 5.03 12.87 -6.13
N PHE A 36 4.08 12.08 -5.62
CA PHE A 36 2.79 12.57 -5.17
C PHE A 36 2.91 13.48 -3.94
N GLU A 37 3.84 13.21 -3.03
CA GLU A 37 4.17 14.10 -1.89
C GLU A 37 4.47 15.52 -2.37
N SER A 38 5.41 15.67 -3.31
CA SER A 38 5.75 16.98 -3.88
C SER A 38 4.55 17.65 -4.53
N LYS A 39 3.73 16.88 -5.26
CA LYS A 39 2.49 17.40 -5.87
C LYS A 39 1.48 17.86 -4.81
N LEU A 40 1.33 17.10 -3.73
CA LEU A 40 0.40 17.41 -2.64
C LEU A 40 0.78 18.71 -1.93
N TYR A 41 2.07 18.92 -1.68
CA TYR A 41 2.55 20.16 -1.07
C TYR A 41 2.38 21.37 -1.99
N ALA A 42 2.68 21.22 -3.29
CA ALA A 42 2.59 22.29 -4.28
C ALA A 42 1.15 22.62 -4.73
N MET A 43 0.17 21.73 -4.52
CA MET A 43 -1.23 21.93 -4.88
C MET A 43 -1.79 23.23 -4.29
N SER A 44 -2.52 24.03 -5.06
CA SER A 44 -3.18 25.22 -4.51
C SER A 44 -4.43 24.86 -3.70
N ASP A 45 -4.87 25.76 -2.82
CA ASP A 45 -6.12 25.55 -2.07
C ASP A 45 -7.34 25.47 -3.00
N ASP A 46 -7.31 26.18 -4.13
CA ASP A 46 -8.35 26.11 -5.17
C ASP A 46 -8.40 24.74 -5.85
N GLU A 47 -7.24 24.17 -6.22
CA GLU A 47 -7.18 22.82 -6.81
C GLU A 47 -7.62 21.76 -5.79
N PHE A 48 -7.21 21.91 -4.53
CA PHE A 48 -7.66 21.04 -3.45
C PHE A 48 -9.19 21.11 -3.29
N LYS A 49 -9.76 22.31 -3.25
CA LYS A 49 -11.20 22.51 -3.13
C LYS A 49 -11.96 21.91 -4.31
N ALA A 50 -11.45 22.09 -5.54
CA ALA A 50 -12.05 21.48 -6.73
C ALA A 50 -12.07 19.94 -6.64
N ASN A 51 -11.01 19.32 -6.11
CA ASN A 51 -10.98 17.87 -5.88
C ASN A 51 -11.97 17.43 -4.79
N VAL A 52 -12.14 18.23 -3.72
CA VAL A 52 -13.13 17.98 -2.66
C VAL A 52 -14.55 18.09 -3.20
N ASP A 53 -14.84 19.14 -3.98
CA ASP A 53 -16.16 19.36 -4.60
C ASP A 53 -16.51 18.21 -5.56
N ALA A 54 -15.56 17.78 -6.41
CA ALA A 54 -15.74 16.62 -7.27
C ALA A 54 -16.05 15.33 -6.47
N LEU A 55 -15.41 15.14 -5.31
CA LEU A 55 -15.69 14.00 -4.43
C LEU A 55 -17.08 14.10 -3.77
N ILE A 56 -17.51 15.31 -3.40
CA ILE A 56 -18.85 15.57 -2.87
C ILE A 56 -19.92 15.22 -3.91
N ASP A 57 -19.73 15.65 -5.17
CA ASP A 57 -20.67 15.36 -6.26
C ASP A 57 -20.83 13.86 -6.49
N VAL A 58 -19.72 13.11 -6.52
CA VAL A 58 -19.74 11.64 -6.62
C VAL A 58 -20.49 10.99 -5.44
N LYS A 59 -20.35 11.53 -4.22
CA LYS A 59 -21.06 11.00 -3.05
C LYS A 59 -22.56 11.31 -3.06
N LEU A 60 -22.93 12.50 -3.54
CA LEU A 60 -24.32 12.96 -3.62
C LEU A 60 -25.08 12.40 -4.82
N GLU A 61 -24.39 11.72 -5.75
CA GLU A 61 -25.04 11.04 -6.87
C GLU A 61 -26.18 10.13 -6.37
N LYS A 62 -27.37 10.36 -6.94
CA LYS A 62 -28.57 9.58 -6.66
C LYS A 62 -28.38 8.17 -7.21
N TYR A 63 -28.96 7.19 -6.54
CA TYR A 63 -28.95 5.81 -7.04
C TYR A 63 -29.67 5.74 -8.39
N LYS A 64 -29.07 5.08 -9.37
CA LYS A 64 -29.64 4.96 -10.74
C LYS A 64 -30.77 3.94 -10.79
N ASN A 65 -30.76 2.98 -9.87
CA ASN A 65 -31.72 1.89 -9.80
C ASN A 65 -31.87 1.38 -8.36
N LEU A 66 -32.93 0.58 -8.14
CA LEU A 66 -33.22 -0.02 -6.83
C LEU A 66 -32.08 -0.95 -6.35
N ARG A 67 -31.40 -1.64 -7.26
CA ARG A 67 -30.30 -2.55 -6.91
C ARG A 67 -29.14 -1.81 -6.24
N GLU A 68 -28.76 -0.65 -6.77
CA GLU A 68 -27.72 0.20 -6.18
C GLU A 68 -28.13 0.73 -4.80
N GLN A 69 -29.37 1.18 -4.67
CA GLN A 69 -29.92 1.65 -3.40
C GLN A 69 -29.95 0.53 -2.35
N SER A 70 -30.49 -0.64 -2.70
CA SER A 70 -30.52 -1.81 -1.82
C SER A 70 -29.11 -2.25 -1.44
N ARG A 71 -28.16 -2.25 -2.38
CA ARG A 71 -26.76 -2.60 -2.08
C ARG A 71 -26.12 -1.64 -1.07
N PHE A 72 -26.44 -0.36 -1.13
CA PHE A 72 -25.94 0.61 -0.15
C PHE A 72 -26.47 0.31 1.25
N TYR A 73 -27.79 0.17 1.42
CA TYR A 73 -28.37 -0.09 2.74
C TYR A 73 -27.98 -1.46 3.28
N TRP A 74 -27.91 -2.47 2.42
CA TRP A 74 -27.50 -3.81 2.82
C TRP A 74 -26.07 -3.84 3.35
N ARG A 75 -25.15 -3.05 2.77
CA ARG A 75 -23.79 -2.91 3.33
C ARG A 75 -23.78 -2.31 4.73
N GLU A 76 -24.61 -1.31 5.03
CA GLU A 76 -24.69 -0.76 6.40
C GLU A 76 -25.17 -1.81 7.42
N ILE A 77 -26.02 -2.75 6.98
CA ILE A 77 -26.49 -3.88 7.79
C ILE A 77 -25.38 -4.92 7.96
N GLU A 78 -24.74 -5.33 6.87
CA GLU A 78 -23.64 -6.32 6.88
C GLU A 78 -22.42 -5.84 7.68
N ASP A 79 -22.05 -4.56 7.55
CA ASP A 79 -20.95 -3.94 8.29
C ASP A 79 -21.34 -3.68 9.76
N GLY A 80 -22.64 -3.69 10.08
CA GLY A 80 -23.18 -3.44 11.42
C GLY A 80 -23.09 -1.99 11.89
N THR A 81 -22.81 -1.06 10.98
CA THR A 81 -22.72 0.37 11.28
C THR A 81 -24.08 1.05 11.34
N LEU A 82 -25.07 0.53 10.60
CA LEU A 82 -26.46 1.01 10.57
C LEU A 82 -26.59 2.53 10.29
N LYS A 83 -25.61 3.14 9.61
CA LYS A 83 -25.60 4.57 9.29
C LYS A 83 -26.20 4.83 7.91
N PHE A 84 -27.52 4.79 7.83
CA PHE A 84 -28.22 4.94 6.55
C PHE A 84 -28.12 6.35 5.94
N ASP A 85 -27.81 7.36 6.75
CA ASP A 85 -27.56 8.75 6.35
C ASP A 85 -26.07 9.06 6.13
N ARG A 86 -25.19 8.04 6.10
CA ARG A 86 -23.72 8.18 5.95
C ARG A 86 -23.31 9.13 4.85
N LYS A 87 -23.98 9.12 3.68
CA LYS A 87 -23.67 10.03 2.57
C LYS A 87 -23.73 11.50 3.00
N LYS A 88 -24.74 11.89 3.78
CA LYS A 88 -24.90 13.27 4.26
C LYS A 88 -23.80 13.61 5.27
N ILE A 89 -23.61 12.74 6.26
CA ILE A 89 -22.59 12.92 7.31
C ILE A 89 -21.19 13.07 6.69
N GLU A 90 -20.81 12.18 5.77
CA GLU A 90 -19.49 12.24 5.13
C GLU A 90 -19.32 13.49 4.27
N VAL A 91 -20.37 13.96 3.58
CA VAL A 91 -20.33 15.22 2.81
C VAL A 91 -20.17 16.44 3.72
N ASP A 92 -20.87 16.47 4.86
CA ASP A 92 -20.75 17.58 5.81
C ASP A 92 -19.36 17.66 6.45
N VAL A 93 -18.69 16.51 6.64
CA VAL A 93 -17.28 16.45 7.06
C VAL A 93 -16.35 16.90 5.92
N LEU A 94 -16.56 16.43 4.69
CA LEU A 94 -15.74 16.81 3.53
C LEU A 94 -15.75 18.32 3.28
N ARG A 95 -16.89 18.99 3.46
CA ARG A 95 -17.00 20.46 3.32
C ARG A 95 -16.14 21.25 4.31
N LYS A 96 -15.76 20.63 5.43
CA LYS A 96 -14.93 21.25 6.48
C LYS A 96 -13.46 20.84 6.38
N LEU A 97 -13.14 19.88 5.50
CA LEU A 97 -11.80 19.33 5.37
C LEU A 97 -10.85 20.37 4.77
N THR A 98 -9.69 20.56 5.38
CA THR A 98 -8.66 21.48 4.88
C THR A 98 -7.53 20.73 4.19
N LYS A 99 -6.78 21.43 3.34
CA LYS A 99 -5.56 20.88 2.71
C LYS A 99 -4.54 20.43 3.76
N GLN A 100 -4.45 21.16 4.87
CA GLN A 100 -3.53 20.85 5.97
C GLN A 100 -3.90 19.52 6.66
N ASP A 101 -5.19 19.22 6.81
CA ASP A 101 -5.64 17.93 7.34
C ASP A 101 -5.20 16.76 6.45
N LEU A 102 -5.27 16.95 5.13
CA LEU A 102 -4.83 15.94 4.16
C LEU A 102 -3.31 15.76 4.19
N ILE A 103 -2.54 16.85 4.25
CA ILE A 103 -1.07 16.80 4.41
C ILE A 103 -0.70 16.07 5.70
N PHE A 104 -1.31 16.44 6.82
CA PHE A 104 -1.09 15.79 8.10
C PHE A 104 -1.38 14.29 8.02
N PHE A 105 -2.50 13.89 7.41
CA PHE A 105 -2.81 12.48 7.20
C PHE A 105 -1.75 11.77 6.34
N PHE A 106 -1.32 12.38 5.23
CA PHE A 106 -0.32 11.81 4.34
C PHE A 106 1.02 11.61 5.05
N ASP A 107 1.50 12.63 5.76
CA ASP A 107 2.79 12.62 6.45
C ASP A 107 2.85 11.61 7.59
N ASN A 108 1.74 11.38 8.29
CA ASN A 108 1.71 10.47 9.44
C ASN A 108 1.45 9.01 9.07
N TYR A 109 0.77 8.73 7.95
CA TYR A 109 0.29 7.37 7.66
C TYR A 109 0.68 6.80 6.29
N ILE A 110 1.03 7.65 5.31
CA ILE A 110 1.28 7.21 3.93
C ILE A 110 2.74 7.43 3.50
N LYS A 111 3.34 8.56 3.90
CA LYS A 111 4.69 8.96 3.53
C LYS A 111 5.74 7.89 3.85
N LEU A 112 6.75 7.77 2.98
CA LEU A 112 7.90 6.90 3.20
C LEU A 112 8.62 7.24 4.52
N GLY A 113 8.86 6.22 5.34
CA GLY A 113 9.59 6.36 6.60
C GLY A 113 8.79 6.95 7.77
N CYS A 114 7.49 7.25 7.62
CA CYS A 114 6.72 7.77 8.75
C CYS A 114 6.36 6.65 9.76
N PRO A 115 6.34 6.96 11.08
CA PRO A 115 6.18 5.95 12.12
C PRO A 115 4.79 5.30 12.11
N GLY A 116 3.76 5.99 11.61
CA GLY A 116 2.41 5.47 11.51
C GLY A 116 2.15 4.60 10.28
N ARG A 117 3.11 4.47 9.36
CA ARG A 117 2.93 3.72 8.11
C ARG A 117 2.80 2.23 8.37
N ARG A 118 1.70 1.65 7.90
CA ARG A 118 1.46 0.20 7.88
C ARG A 118 1.31 -0.28 6.43
N LYS A 119 2.33 -0.96 5.91
CA LYS A 119 2.36 -1.47 4.54
C LYS A 119 2.33 -3.00 4.53
N LEU A 120 1.47 -3.57 3.70
CA LEU A 120 1.44 -5.00 3.37
C LEU A 120 1.45 -5.14 1.86
N THR A 121 2.38 -5.92 1.33
CA THR A 121 2.46 -6.24 -0.09
C THR A 121 2.13 -7.71 -0.30
N VAL A 122 1.37 -7.99 -1.36
CA VAL A 122 1.11 -9.36 -1.82
C VAL A 122 1.69 -9.47 -3.21
N GLN A 123 2.77 -10.23 -3.34
CA GLN A 123 3.51 -10.36 -4.58
C GLN A 123 3.20 -11.70 -5.23
N VAL A 124 2.62 -11.63 -6.44
CA VAL A 124 2.28 -12.81 -7.24
C VAL A 124 3.17 -12.84 -8.47
N TYR A 125 4.01 -13.88 -8.58
CA TYR A 125 4.95 -14.02 -9.67
C TYR A 125 4.35 -14.86 -10.80
N GLY A 126 4.33 -14.32 -12.01
CA GLY A 126 4.01 -15.07 -13.21
C GLY A 126 5.13 -16.06 -13.60
N SER A 127 4.81 -17.03 -14.45
CA SER A 127 5.77 -18.04 -14.92
C SER A 127 7.04 -17.45 -15.54
N SER A 128 6.90 -16.37 -16.31
CA SER A 128 8.02 -15.63 -16.91
C SER A 128 8.95 -14.97 -15.90
N HIS A 129 8.51 -14.80 -14.65
CA HIS A 129 9.27 -14.16 -13.56
C HIS A 129 9.76 -15.18 -12.50
N SER A 130 9.89 -16.45 -12.89
CA SER A 130 10.32 -17.52 -11.99
C SER A 130 11.74 -17.32 -11.42
N GLY A 131 12.64 -16.68 -12.17
CA GLY A 131 13.97 -16.31 -11.69
C GLY A 131 13.92 -15.29 -10.55
N ALA A 132 13.13 -14.22 -10.73
CA ALA A 132 12.91 -13.20 -9.70
C ALA A 132 12.27 -13.79 -8.44
N TYR A 133 11.33 -14.73 -8.59
CA TYR A 133 10.75 -15.46 -7.46
C TYR A 133 11.80 -16.25 -6.67
N LYS A 134 12.69 -16.98 -7.36
CA LYS A 134 13.75 -17.76 -6.69
C LYS A 134 14.70 -16.84 -5.91
N LEU A 135 15.07 -15.69 -6.50
CA LEU A 135 15.91 -14.68 -5.86
C LEU A 135 15.24 -14.10 -4.60
N ALA A 136 13.96 -13.69 -4.70
CA ALA A 136 13.21 -13.18 -3.55
C ALA A 136 13.17 -14.22 -2.41
N LYS A 137 12.87 -15.48 -2.75
CA LYS A 137 12.83 -16.57 -1.78
C LYS A 137 14.20 -16.86 -1.14
N SER A 138 15.31 -16.72 -1.87
CA SER A 138 16.65 -16.94 -1.31
C SER A 138 17.08 -15.82 -0.36
N ILE A 139 16.73 -14.57 -0.68
CA ILE A 139 17.03 -13.39 0.17
C ILE A 139 16.32 -13.51 1.53
N ASP A 140 15.11 -14.05 1.55
CA ASP A 140 14.35 -14.32 2.79
C ASP A 140 15.00 -15.39 3.68
N ILE A 141 15.69 -16.37 3.10
CA ILE A 141 16.34 -17.45 3.85
C ILE A 141 17.64 -16.93 4.50
N SER A 142 18.38 -16.05 3.82
CA SER A 142 19.61 -15.47 4.37
C SER A 142 19.39 -14.46 5.51
N SER A 143 18.25 -13.76 5.51
CA SER A 143 17.90 -12.75 6.52
C SER A 143 17.33 -13.33 7.83
N ASN A 144 17.14 -14.65 7.92
CA ASN A 144 16.74 -15.38 9.14
C ASN A 144 17.92 -16.02 9.89
N LYS A 145 19.18 -15.75 9.50
CA LYS A 145 20.36 -16.21 10.25
C LYS A 145 20.72 -15.20 11.33
N ASP A 146 20.03 -15.28 12.48
CA ASP A 146 20.59 -14.77 13.73
C ASP A 146 20.61 -15.84 14.83
N ILE A 147 21.84 -16.18 15.21
CA ILE A 147 22.34 -16.40 16.59
C ILE A 147 21.73 -17.56 17.37
N CYS A 148 22.22 -18.78 17.11
CA CYS A 148 22.49 -19.73 18.20
C CYS A 148 23.65 -20.67 17.85
N ASN A 149 24.68 -20.62 18.71
CA ASN A 149 25.77 -21.56 18.93
C ASN A 149 26.88 -21.65 17.87
N GLY A 150 28.05 -21.13 18.29
CA GLY A 150 29.31 -21.25 17.57
C GLY A 150 29.66 -22.68 17.23
N LYS A 151 29.98 -22.88 15.96
CA LYS A 151 30.89 -23.92 15.46
C LYS A 151 31.45 -23.44 14.13
N THR A 152 32.75 -23.19 14.12
CA THR A 152 33.57 -23.01 12.94
C THR A 152 33.51 -24.28 12.10
N VAL A 153 33.19 -24.18 10.82
CA VAL A 153 33.53 -25.21 9.83
C VAL A 153 34.13 -24.51 8.62
N THR A 154 35.35 -24.93 8.31
CA THR A 154 36.23 -24.47 7.23
C THR A 154 35.70 -24.87 5.85
N SER A 155 36.30 -24.21 4.86
CA SER A 155 36.12 -24.31 3.41
C SER A 155 35.89 -25.72 2.84
N ASP A 156 35.18 -25.81 1.71
CA ASP A 156 35.79 -26.19 0.43
C ASP A 156 34.75 -26.21 -0.72
N THR A 157 35.09 -25.45 -1.77
CA THR A 157 35.00 -25.72 -3.22
C THR A 157 33.69 -26.22 -3.83
N LEU A 158 33.09 -25.42 -4.74
CA LEU A 158 32.81 -25.85 -6.13
C LEU A 158 32.84 -24.64 -7.08
N ASP A 159 33.54 -24.86 -8.19
CA ASP A 159 34.09 -23.91 -9.16
C ASP A 159 33.11 -23.40 -10.23
N GLY A 160 33.51 -22.32 -10.92
CA GLY A 160 33.43 -22.24 -12.38
C GLY A 160 32.39 -21.29 -13.01
N GLU A 161 32.90 -20.14 -13.48
CA GLU A 161 32.66 -19.44 -14.78
C GLU A 161 31.20 -19.21 -15.29
N LEU A 162 30.80 -18.07 -15.85
CA LEU A 162 31.45 -17.32 -16.93
C LEU A 162 30.77 -15.92 -17.03
N LEU A 163 31.58 -14.86 -17.08
CA LEU A 163 31.18 -13.51 -17.48
C LEU A 163 30.93 -13.48 -18.99
N GLN A 164 29.85 -12.85 -19.44
CA GLN A 164 29.85 -12.25 -20.78
C GLN A 164 29.12 -10.90 -20.77
N GLU A 165 29.92 -9.88 -21.08
CA GLU A 165 29.52 -8.50 -21.34
C GLU A 165 28.55 -8.45 -22.54
N GLY A 166 27.49 -7.66 -22.39
CA GLY A 166 26.53 -7.38 -23.45
C GLY A 166 26.08 -5.93 -23.36
N THR A 167 26.82 -5.06 -24.05
CA THR A 167 26.50 -3.63 -24.24
C THR A 167 25.16 -3.49 -24.95
N VAL A 168 24.14 -2.95 -24.27
CA VAL A 168 22.93 -2.43 -24.93
C VAL A 168 22.83 -0.93 -24.67
N LYS A 169 22.91 -0.18 -25.76
CA LYS A 169 22.88 1.29 -25.80
C LYS A 169 21.53 1.82 -25.30
N LEU A 170 21.59 2.76 -24.36
CA LEU A 170 20.48 3.56 -23.88
C LEU A 170 19.93 4.44 -25.00
N ALA A 171 18.63 4.34 -25.25
CA ALA A 171 17.85 5.44 -25.79
C ALA A 171 17.21 6.17 -24.60
N SER A 172 17.40 7.48 -24.57
CA SER A 172 17.04 8.42 -23.52
C SER A 172 15.53 8.58 -23.38
N ASP A 173 14.99 8.27 -22.20
CA ASP A 173 13.73 8.83 -21.72
C ASP A 173 13.97 9.45 -20.34
N GLN A 174 13.73 10.76 -20.26
CA GLN A 174 13.86 11.55 -19.05
C GLN A 174 12.77 11.14 -18.06
N SER A 175 13.09 10.29 -17.08
CA SER A 175 12.22 10.00 -15.94
C SER A 175 13.05 9.92 -14.68
N ALA A 176 12.69 10.72 -13.68
CA ALA A 176 13.33 10.92 -12.39
C ALA A 176 14.11 9.69 -11.86
N ASP A 177 15.42 9.70 -12.08
CA ASP A 177 16.36 8.82 -11.39
C ASP A 177 16.47 9.29 -9.94
N MET A 178 15.81 8.57 -9.04
CA MET A 178 16.07 8.65 -7.62
C MET A 178 17.33 7.84 -7.32
N ASN A 179 18.27 8.43 -6.57
CA ASN A 179 19.46 7.75 -6.09
C ASN A 179 19.05 6.50 -5.28
N SER A 180 19.64 5.36 -5.62
CA SER A 180 19.40 4.04 -5.02
C SER A 180 19.54 4.01 -3.49
N SER A 181 20.30 4.95 -2.92
CA SER A 181 20.65 4.99 -1.50
C SER A 181 19.50 5.27 -0.53
N GLU A 182 18.39 5.88 -0.96
CA GLU A 182 17.22 6.13 -0.08
C GLU A 182 16.23 4.95 -0.03
N LEU A 183 16.34 3.99 -0.95
CA LEU A 183 15.51 2.79 -1.01
C LEU A 183 16.17 1.57 -0.33
N ASP A 184 17.47 1.63 -0.06
CA ASP A 184 18.28 0.52 0.47
C ASP A 184 17.88 0.08 1.90
N GLY A 185 17.12 0.90 2.64
CA GLY A 185 16.69 0.59 4.02
C GLY A 185 15.36 -0.17 4.15
N TYR A 186 14.60 -0.35 3.06
CA TYR A 186 13.21 -0.85 3.13
C TYR A 186 13.10 -2.33 2.74
N GLN A 187 13.83 -3.20 3.43
CA GLN A 187 13.65 -4.64 3.28
C GLN A 187 12.47 -5.12 4.14
N GLY A 188 11.33 -5.37 3.50
CA GLY A 188 10.13 -5.86 4.18
C GLY A 188 10.35 -7.25 4.77
N LYS A 189 9.76 -7.52 5.95
CA LYS A 189 9.80 -8.85 6.56
C LYS A 189 8.87 -9.81 5.81
N CYS A 190 9.42 -10.87 5.24
CA CYS A 190 8.62 -11.90 4.59
C CYS A 190 7.75 -12.67 5.59
N ILE A 191 6.53 -12.99 5.17
CA ILE A 191 5.57 -13.76 5.95
C ILE A 191 5.60 -15.21 5.45
N HIS A 192 6.24 -16.09 6.23
CA HIS A 192 6.33 -17.52 5.90
C HIS A 192 5.09 -18.32 6.30
N ASP A 193 4.47 -17.98 7.44
CA ASP A 193 3.26 -18.61 7.93
C ASP A 193 2.20 -17.56 8.30
N ILE A 194 1.05 -17.66 7.65
CA ILE A 194 -0.06 -16.72 7.81
C ILE A 194 -0.63 -16.79 9.23
N TYR A 195 -0.66 -17.98 9.85
CA TYR A 195 -1.25 -18.14 11.18
C TYR A 195 -0.37 -17.49 12.26
N SER A 196 0.92 -17.76 12.24
CA SER A 196 1.91 -17.15 13.14
C SER A 196 1.95 -15.64 12.97
N PHE A 197 1.94 -15.17 11.71
CA PHE A 197 1.84 -13.73 11.43
C PHE A 197 0.58 -13.14 12.07
N LYS A 198 -0.60 -13.69 11.80
CA LYS A 198 -1.86 -13.16 12.37
C LYS A 198 -1.86 -13.15 13.91
N ARG A 199 -1.35 -14.19 14.56
CA ARG A 199 -1.26 -14.27 16.04
C ARG A 199 -0.29 -13.24 16.63
N SER A 200 0.72 -12.83 15.88
CA SER A 200 1.69 -11.82 16.33
C SER A 200 1.15 -10.37 16.25
N GLN A 201 0.04 -10.14 15.56
CA GLN A 201 -0.51 -8.80 15.35
C GLN A 201 -1.59 -8.44 16.36
N THR A 202 -1.67 -7.16 16.70
CA THR A 202 -2.80 -6.59 17.46
C THR A 202 -4.03 -6.45 16.57
N LEU A 203 -5.18 -6.88 17.06
CA LEU A 203 -6.45 -6.73 16.35
C LEU A 203 -7.07 -5.34 16.58
N PHE A 204 -7.66 -4.77 15.55
CA PHE A 204 -8.45 -3.55 15.66
C PHE A 204 -9.81 -3.83 16.30
N GLY A 205 -10.34 -2.84 17.04
CA GLY A 205 -11.68 -2.92 17.61
C GLY A 205 -12.75 -3.05 16.53
N SER A 206 -13.79 -3.86 16.79
CA SER A 206 -14.90 -4.03 15.86
C SER A 206 -15.79 -2.79 15.81
N LEU A 207 -16.32 -2.47 14.62
CA LEU A 207 -17.37 -1.46 14.47
C LEU A 207 -18.78 -2.01 14.74
N ARG A 208 -18.94 -3.35 14.82
CA ARG A 208 -20.27 -4.01 14.90
C ARG A 208 -21.02 -3.82 16.22
N SER A 209 -20.43 -3.17 17.21
CA SER A 209 -21.05 -2.97 18.53
C SER A 209 -21.48 -1.53 18.83
N GLY A 210 -21.24 -0.56 17.93
CA GLY A 210 -21.51 0.86 18.22
C GLY A 210 -20.63 1.49 19.32
N VAL A 211 -19.66 0.73 19.87
CA VAL A 211 -18.79 1.17 20.98
C VAL A 211 -17.58 1.99 20.50
N ASN A 212 -17.37 2.12 19.19
CA ASN A 212 -16.24 2.86 18.65
C ASN A 212 -16.53 4.37 18.63
N GLN A 213 -16.11 5.07 19.70
CA GLN A 213 -16.31 6.51 19.92
C GLN A 213 -15.72 7.41 18.82
N ALA A 214 -14.80 6.91 17.98
CA ALA A 214 -14.14 7.70 16.94
C ALA A 214 -15.08 8.19 15.81
N TYR A 215 -16.32 7.73 15.77
CA TYR A 215 -17.30 8.10 14.75
C TYR A 215 -18.68 8.47 15.31
N ASN A 216 -18.83 8.70 16.61
CA ASN A 216 -20.07 9.25 17.19
C ASN A 216 -20.04 10.78 17.18
#